data_AF-A0A2D4PQ55-F1
#
_entry.id   AF-A0A2D4PQ55-F1
#
_cell.length_a   1.000
_cell.length_b   1.000
_cell.length_c   1.000
_cell.angle_alpha   90.00
_cell.angle_beta   90.00
_cell.angle_gamma   90.00
#
_symmetry.space_group_name_H-M   'P 1'
#
loop_
_entity.id
_entity.type
_entity.pdbx_description
1 polymer ?
#
loop_
_entity_poly.entity_id
_entity_poly.type
_entity_poly.pdbx_seq_one_letter_code
_entity_poly.pdbx_strand_id
1 'polypeptide(L)'
;SSWHGRGKAGLKGFQTCMASDSNMSFVEFVELFKSFSVRSRKDLKDLFDTYAIPCNRLSPDSAPLYTSLKIDENTNGLQPDLDLLTRNISDLGLFIKNRQQLSDNQRQISAAIAAASIVTNGTGVESTSLGVFGVGIQQLNDFLVNCQGEHYTYDEILSIIQKFEPSISMYQQGLMSFEGFTRFLMDKDNFACMNNESQENIEDLQFPLSYYYIESSHNTYLTGHQLKGESSVELYSQILLQGCRSVELDCWDGDDSMPVIYHGHTLTTKIAFKEVVEAIDRNAFITSDMPVIISIENHCSLPQQRKMADIFKNTFGDKLVTKFLFESDFSDDPLLPSPHQLRRKILLKNKKLKAHQTPVDILKQKAHQLAYIQAQATNGSNAGNLSTANEEEEDEEDEYD
;
A
#
# COMPACT_ATOMS: atom_id res chain seq x y z
N SER A 1 67.81 -35.96 16.76
CA SER A 1 67.21 -36.45 15.50
C SER A 1 65.94 -35.66 15.23
N SER A 2 65.97 -34.87 14.16
CA SER A 2 64.88 -34.22 13.41
C SER A 2 63.44 -34.47 13.85
N TRP A 3 62.67 -33.40 14.13
CA TRP A 3 61.29 -33.15 13.62
C TRP A 3 61.04 -31.63 13.65
N HIS A 4 61.28 -30.94 12.52
CA HIS A 4 60.80 -29.57 12.26
C HIS A 4 60.32 -29.53 10.80
N GLY A 5 59.02 -29.36 10.60
CA GLY A 5 58.46 -29.15 9.27
C GLY A 5 56.95 -29.04 9.25
N ARG A 6 56.46 -27.92 8.71
CA ARG A 6 55.08 -27.59 8.30
C ARG A 6 54.08 -27.19 9.39
N GLY A 7 54.05 -25.89 9.69
CA GLY A 7 52.93 -25.26 10.41
C GLY A 7 52.93 -23.73 10.38
N LYS A 8 53.59 -23.07 9.41
CA LYS A 8 53.88 -21.62 9.47
C LYS A 8 53.45 -20.78 8.25
N ALA A 9 52.62 -21.31 7.35
CA ALA A 9 52.19 -20.56 6.16
C ALA A 9 50.83 -19.84 6.32
N GLY A 10 49.90 -20.35 7.12
CA GLY A 10 48.54 -19.79 7.23
C GLY A 10 48.38 -18.58 8.17
N LEU A 11 49.25 -18.44 9.18
CA LEU A 11 49.15 -17.36 10.17
C LEU A 11 49.87 -16.06 9.76
N LYS A 12 50.71 -16.08 8.72
CA LYS A 12 51.49 -14.90 8.33
C LYS A 12 50.61 -13.80 7.73
N GLY A 13 49.57 -14.12 6.97
CA GLY A 13 48.61 -13.14 6.46
C GLY A 13 47.70 -12.55 7.54
N PHE A 14 47.36 -13.35 8.56
CA PHE A 14 46.51 -12.94 9.69
C PHE A 14 47.17 -11.88 10.58
N GLN A 15 48.47 -12.00 10.85
CA GLN A 15 49.20 -10.99 11.64
C GLN A 15 49.42 -9.69 10.86
N THR A 16 49.56 -9.73 9.53
CA THR A 16 49.77 -8.51 8.74
C THR A 16 48.53 -7.62 8.68
N CYS A 17 47.32 -8.21 8.73
CA CYS A 17 46.06 -7.46 8.72
C CYS A 17 45.73 -6.77 10.07
N MET A 18 46.20 -7.33 11.20
CA MET A 18 45.94 -6.76 12.53
C MET A 18 47.08 -5.88 13.08
N ALA A 19 48.29 -5.97 12.52
CA ALA A 19 49.48 -5.27 13.01
C ALA A 19 50.03 -4.20 12.07
N SER A 20 49.31 -3.84 11.00
CA SER A 20 49.64 -2.71 10.16
C SER A 20 48.54 -1.67 10.22
N ASP A 21 48.92 -0.39 10.21
CA ASP A 21 48.07 0.77 9.87
C ASP A 21 47.51 0.62 8.44
N SER A 22 46.83 -0.49 8.18
CA SER A 22 46.18 -0.78 6.92
C SER A 22 44.83 -0.07 6.94
N ASN A 23 44.79 1.08 6.25
CA ASN A 23 43.53 1.72 5.92
C ASN A 23 42.70 0.70 5.11
N MET A 24 41.74 0.05 5.77
CA MET A 24 40.76 -0.83 5.14
C MET A 24 40.08 -0.04 4.04
N SER A 25 40.07 -0.58 2.81
CA SER A 25 39.36 0.08 1.72
C SER A 25 37.85 0.06 2.01
N PHE A 26 37.12 1.04 1.46
CA PHE A 26 35.66 1.07 1.60
C PHE A 26 35.00 -0.23 1.11
N VAL A 27 35.54 -0.86 0.05
CA VAL A 27 35.05 -2.14 -0.47
C VAL A 27 35.28 -3.29 0.51
N GLU A 28 36.47 -3.35 1.14
CA GLU A 28 36.76 -4.35 2.18
C GLU A 28 35.90 -4.14 3.43
N PHE A 29 35.63 -2.89 3.81
CA PHE A 29 34.72 -2.56 4.89
C PHE A 29 33.29 -3.01 4.58
N VAL A 30 32.77 -2.72 3.38
CA VAL A 30 31.43 -3.14 2.97
C VAL A 30 31.30 -4.67 2.99
N GLU A 31 32.29 -5.41 2.48
CA GLU A 31 32.25 -6.87 2.51
C GLU A 31 32.39 -7.46 3.92
N LEU A 32 33.22 -6.86 4.77
CA LEU A 32 33.30 -7.23 6.17
C LEU A 32 31.97 -6.97 6.89
N PHE A 33 31.34 -5.82 6.62
CA PHE A 33 30.04 -5.46 7.17
C PHE A 33 28.95 -6.43 6.71
N LYS A 34 28.86 -6.75 5.41
CA LYS A 34 27.94 -7.77 4.87
C LYS A 34 28.14 -9.12 5.57
N SER A 35 29.39 -9.57 5.67
CA SER A 35 29.76 -10.83 6.34
C SER A 35 29.38 -10.84 7.82
N PHE A 36 29.49 -9.70 8.50
CA PHE A 36 29.08 -9.53 9.89
C PHE A 36 27.55 -9.52 10.04
N SER A 37 26.84 -8.77 9.19
CA SER A 37 25.38 -8.66 9.20
C SER A 37 24.68 -9.99 8.94
N VAL A 38 25.22 -10.84 8.06
CA VAL A 38 24.69 -12.21 7.85
C VAL A 38 24.91 -13.06 9.11
N ARG A 39 26.12 -13.04 9.67
CA ARG A 39 26.47 -13.92 10.78
C ARG A 39 25.93 -13.49 12.15
N SER A 40 25.55 -12.23 12.30
CA SER A 40 24.88 -11.76 13.52
C SER A 40 23.43 -12.25 13.62
N ARG A 41 22.85 -12.76 12.52
CA ARG A 41 21.50 -13.35 12.46
C ARG A 41 21.49 -14.78 12.98
N LYS A 42 21.60 -14.91 14.30
CA LYS A 42 21.51 -16.20 15.00
C LYS A 42 20.16 -16.89 14.76
N ASP A 43 19.09 -16.13 14.68
CA ASP A 43 17.75 -16.61 14.35
C ASP A 43 17.69 -17.32 12.99
N LEU A 44 18.35 -16.77 11.97
CA LEU A 44 18.44 -17.42 10.66
C LEU A 44 19.39 -18.61 10.66
N LYS A 45 20.45 -18.58 11.48
CA LYS A 45 21.38 -19.71 11.62
C LYS A 45 20.71 -20.90 12.28
N ASP A 46 19.97 -20.69 13.37
CA ASP A 46 19.23 -21.73 14.08
C ASP A 46 18.18 -22.37 13.14
N LEU A 47 17.53 -21.56 12.30
CA LEU A 47 16.60 -22.03 11.27
C LEU A 47 17.32 -22.84 10.17
N PHE A 48 18.42 -22.32 9.64
CA PHE A 48 19.24 -23.03 8.65
C PHE A 48 19.72 -24.39 9.17
N ASP A 49 20.22 -24.44 10.41
CA ASP A 49 20.74 -25.67 11.03
C ASP A 49 19.68 -26.76 11.21
N THR A 50 18.40 -26.37 11.31
CA THR A 50 17.29 -27.32 11.37
C THR A 50 17.14 -28.12 10.08
N TYR A 51 17.46 -27.52 8.93
CA TYR A 51 17.30 -28.10 7.59
C TYR A 51 18.62 -28.44 6.90
N ALA A 52 19.76 -27.99 7.44
CA ALA A 52 21.06 -28.19 6.83
C ALA A 52 21.51 -29.65 6.91
N ILE A 53 22.09 -30.13 5.81
CA ILE A 53 22.70 -31.46 5.70
C ILE A 53 24.21 -31.31 5.50
N PRO A 54 25.02 -32.29 5.99
CA PRO A 54 26.43 -32.32 5.67
C PRO A 54 26.63 -32.48 4.16
N CYS A 55 27.34 -31.54 3.53
CA CYS A 55 27.91 -31.70 2.20
C CYS A 55 29.12 -32.63 2.32
N ASN A 56 28.90 -33.90 2.65
CA ASN A 56 29.95 -34.90 2.57
C ASN A 56 30.57 -34.80 1.18
N ARG A 57 31.91 -34.95 1.08
CA ARG A 57 32.60 -35.12 -0.20
C ARG A 57 31.95 -36.31 -0.91
N LEU A 58 30.94 -36.04 -1.72
CA LEU A 58 30.39 -36.99 -2.67
C LEU A 58 31.60 -37.42 -3.49
N SER A 59 31.90 -38.72 -3.44
CA SER A 59 32.87 -39.37 -4.30
C SER A 59 32.74 -38.84 -5.74
N PRO A 60 33.80 -38.83 -6.55
CA PRO A 60 33.77 -38.25 -7.91
C PRO A 60 32.78 -38.92 -8.88
N ASP A 61 32.04 -39.94 -8.43
CA ASP A 61 30.92 -40.53 -9.15
C ASP A 61 29.61 -40.27 -8.39
N SER A 62 28.64 -39.63 -9.08
CA SER A 62 27.18 -39.65 -8.82
C SER A 62 26.48 -38.55 -7.99
N ALA A 63 26.98 -37.32 -7.91
CA ALA A 63 26.07 -36.18 -7.70
C ALA A 63 25.51 -35.74 -9.06
N PRO A 64 24.19 -35.74 -9.31
CA PRO A 64 23.66 -35.19 -10.54
C PRO A 64 24.02 -33.70 -10.58
N LEU A 65 24.93 -33.32 -11.47
CA LEU A 65 25.18 -31.92 -11.79
C LEU A 65 23.92 -31.42 -12.49
N TYR A 66 23.14 -30.59 -11.79
CA TYR A 66 21.87 -30.07 -12.30
C TYR A 66 22.05 -29.09 -13.46
N THR A 67 23.28 -28.68 -13.75
CA THR A 67 23.62 -27.89 -14.93
C THR A 67 24.93 -28.38 -15.57
N SER A 68 24.93 -28.55 -16.89
CA SER A 68 26.12 -28.79 -17.73
C SER A 68 26.59 -27.50 -18.43
N LEU A 69 26.16 -26.34 -17.93
CA LEU A 69 26.49 -25.04 -18.49
C LEU A 69 27.99 -24.78 -18.30
N LYS A 70 28.76 -24.92 -19.38
CA LYS A 70 30.02 -24.19 -19.54
C LYS A 70 29.64 -22.71 -19.60
N ILE A 71 29.78 -22.01 -18.48
CA ILE A 71 29.63 -20.56 -18.46
C ILE A 71 30.76 -20.00 -19.32
N ASP A 72 30.42 -19.49 -20.49
CA ASP A 72 31.25 -18.55 -21.21
C ASP A 72 31.47 -17.36 -20.24
N GLU A 73 32.72 -17.02 -19.91
CA GLU A 73 33.09 -15.96 -18.95
C GLU A 73 32.54 -14.55 -19.31
N ASN A 74 31.69 -14.44 -20.34
CA ASN A 74 31.14 -13.20 -20.88
C ASN A 74 29.64 -12.98 -20.66
N THR A 75 28.93 -13.79 -19.87
CA THR A 75 27.56 -13.43 -19.49
C THR A 75 27.56 -12.40 -18.36
N ASN A 76 27.51 -11.12 -18.75
CA ASN A 76 27.21 -9.93 -17.92
C ASN A 76 25.78 -9.97 -17.34
N GLY A 77 25.34 -11.09 -16.77
CA GLY A 77 24.11 -11.17 -15.99
C GLY A 77 24.39 -10.65 -14.59
N LEU A 78 23.88 -9.46 -14.26
CA LEU A 78 24.01 -8.86 -12.94
C LEU A 78 23.51 -9.83 -11.87
N GLN A 79 24.43 -10.36 -11.06
CA GLN A 79 24.09 -10.90 -9.74
C GLN A 79 23.40 -9.79 -8.93
N PRO A 80 22.32 -10.08 -8.19
CA PRO A 80 21.71 -9.09 -7.31
C PRO A 80 22.77 -8.63 -6.32
N ASP A 81 23.20 -7.37 -6.48
CA ASP A 81 24.12 -6.77 -5.54
C ASP A 81 23.42 -6.77 -4.18
N LEU A 82 24.15 -7.19 -3.16
CA LEU A 82 23.62 -7.16 -1.80
C LEU A 82 23.60 -5.68 -1.39
N ASP A 83 22.57 -4.95 -1.82
CA ASP A 83 22.24 -3.66 -1.24
C ASP A 83 22.18 -3.89 0.27
N LEU A 84 22.87 -3.02 1.01
CA LEU A 84 23.18 -3.19 2.42
C LEU A 84 21.99 -3.81 3.16
N LEU A 85 22.26 -4.90 3.88
CA LEU A 85 21.32 -5.74 4.65
C LEU A 85 20.45 -5.00 5.69
N THR A 86 20.47 -3.67 5.70
CA THR A 86 19.54 -2.80 6.39
C THR A 86 18.53 -2.25 5.37
N ARG A 87 17.24 -2.62 5.50
CA ARG A 87 16.10 -2.19 4.66
C ARG A 87 15.99 -0.66 4.42
N ASN A 88 16.80 0.16 5.09
CA ASN A 88 16.75 1.63 5.09
C ASN A 88 17.94 2.32 4.40
N ILE A 89 18.85 1.60 3.72
CA ILE A 89 20.01 2.23 3.05
C ILE A 89 20.11 1.76 1.60
N SER A 90 19.11 2.13 0.79
CA SER A 90 19.09 1.87 -0.66
C SER A 90 20.14 2.67 -1.44
N ASP A 91 20.77 3.67 -0.82
CA ASP A 91 21.64 4.64 -1.51
C ASP A 91 23.14 4.29 -1.53
N LEU A 92 23.61 3.27 -0.79
CA LEU A 92 25.05 2.97 -0.77
C LEU A 92 25.49 2.01 -1.89
N GLY A 93 24.61 1.13 -2.40
CA GLY A 93 24.95 0.21 -3.50
C GLY A 93 25.20 0.93 -4.82
N LEU A 94 24.59 2.11 -5.03
CA LEU A 94 24.81 2.96 -6.21
C LEU A 94 26.25 3.50 -6.32
N PHE A 95 26.99 3.59 -5.21
CA PHE A 95 28.39 4.06 -5.22
C PHE A 95 29.40 2.97 -5.60
N ILE A 96 29.00 1.69 -5.62
CA ILE A 96 29.88 0.55 -5.93
C ILE A 96 29.72 0.13 -7.41
N LYS A 97 29.43 1.06 -8.32
CA LYS A 97 29.53 0.79 -9.77
C LYS A 97 30.97 0.67 -10.28
N ASN A 98 31.98 0.91 -9.42
CA ASN A 98 33.39 0.74 -9.77
C ASN A 98 33.90 -0.65 -9.41
N ARG A 99 33.67 -1.59 -10.34
CA ARG A 99 34.51 -2.68 -10.85
C ARG A 99 35.84 -3.02 -10.12
N GLN A 100 35.82 -3.23 -8.81
CA GLN A 100 36.86 -3.97 -8.08
C GLN A 100 36.19 -5.07 -7.25
N GLN A 101 35.92 -6.20 -7.90
CA GLN A 101 35.60 -7.43 -7.17
C GLN A 101 36.86 -7.85 -6.40
N LEU A 102 36.74 -7.98 -5.08
CA LEU A 102 37.80 -8.53 -4.24
C LEU A 102 38.10 -9.97 -4.64
N SER A 103 39.36 -10.38 -4.51
CA SER A 103 39.75 -11.78 -4.73
C SER A 103 39.06 -12.70 -3.73
N ASP A 104 38.83 -13.98 -4.10
CA ASP A 104 38.23 -14.97 -3.18
C ASP A 104 39.00 -15.10 -1.86
N ASN A 105 40.32 -14.90 -1.90
CA ASN A 105 41.15 -14.84 -0.70
C ASN A 105 40.76 -13.69 0.24
N GLN A 106 40.47 -12.50 -0.29
CA GLN A 106 40.04 -11.34 0.52
C GLN A 106 38.64 -11.56 1.10
N ARG A 107 37.70 -12.15 0.33
CA ARG A 107 36.39 -12.55 0.86
C ARG A 107 36.52 -13.57 1.98
N GLN A 108 37.38 -14.57 1.81
CA GLN A 108 37.63 -15.58 2.83
C GLN A 108 38.27 -14.98 4.10
N ILE A 109 39.12 -13.96 3.96
CA ILE A 109 39.69 -13.21 5.09
C ILE A 109 38.59 -12.42 5.81
N SER A 110 37.79 -11.63 5.11
CA SER A 110 36.66 -10.89 5.72
C SER A 110 35.67 -11.83 6.41
N ALA A 111 35.38 -12.96 5.77
CA ALA A 111 34.56 -14.02 6.33
C ALA A 111 35.21 -14.57 7.62
N ALA A 112 36.51 -14.86 7.63
CA ALA A 112 37.17 -15.37 8.83
C ALA A 112 37.23 -14.33 9.96
N ILE A 113 37.42 -13.05 9.65
CA ILE A 113 37.40 -11.95 10.62
C ILE A 113 36.01 -11.82 11.23
N ALA A 114 34.96 -11.70 10.43
CA ALA A 114 33.59 -11.60 10.92
C ALA A 114 33.19 -12.83 11.77
N ALA A 115 33.59 -14.04 11.37
CA ALA A 115 33.39 -15.24 12.16
C ALA A 115 34.08 -15.13 13.52
N ALA A 116 35.36 -14.74 13.55
CA ALA A 116 36.13 -14.57 14.78
C ALA A 116 35.59 -13.44 15.69
N SER A 117 34.99 -12.40 15.11
CA SER A 117 34.42 -11.26 15.86
C SER A 117 33.08 -11.57 16.55
N ILE A 118 32.32 -12.56 16.07
CA ILE A 118 31.01 -12.94 16.63
C ILE A 118 31.15 -14.01 17.72
N VAL A 119 32.30 -14.69 17.78
CA VAL A 119 32.65 -15.72 18.78
C VAL A 119 32.52 -15.23 20.23
N THR A 120 32.55 -13.92 20.48
CA THR A 120 32.42 -13.39 21.84
C THR A 120 31.00 -13.38 22.40
N ASN A 121 29.94 -13.66 21.62
CA ASN A 121 28.56 -13.52 22.12
C ASN A 121 27.55 -14.63 21.78
N GLY A 122 28.00 -15.86 21.49
CA GLY A 122 27.09 -17.00 21.63
C GLY A 122 27.39 -18.20 20.75
N THR A 123 27.58 -19.34 21.42
CA THR A 123 27.44 -20.72 20.93
C THR A 123 28.28 -21.12 19.71
N GLY A 124 29.32 -21.90 20.01
CA GLY A 124 29.69 -23.01 19.13
C GLY A 124 30.91 -22.75 18.28
N VAL A 125 32.04 -23.30 18.73
CA VAL A 125 33.11 -23.72 17.84
C VAL A 125 32.54 -24.83 16.95
N GLU A 126 32.00 -24.49 15.78
CA GLU A 126 31.91 -25.43 14.66
C GLU A 126 33.18 -25.23 13.82
N SER A 127 34.29 -25.74 14.34
CA SER A 127 34.89 -26.97 13.83
C SER A 127 35.12 -26.90 12.32
N THR A 128 36.32 -26.45 11.95
CA THR A 128 37.05 -26.80 10.72
C THR A 128 37.19 -28.33 10.47
N SER A 129 36.46 -29.17 11.21
CA SER A 129 36.48 -30.63 11.20
C SER A 129 35.10 -31.28 10.93
N LEU A 130 34.00 -30.53 10.77
CA LEU A 130 32.64 -31.10 10.60
C LEU A 130 32.09 -31.06 9.15
N GLY A 131 32.89 -30.64 8.18
CA GLY A 131 32.47 -30.59 6.77
C GLY A 131 31.73 -29.29 6.41
N VAL A 132 31.51 -29.07 5.12
CA VAL A 132 30.68 -27.96 4.63
C VAL A 132 29.22 -28.38 4.79
N PHE A 133 28.34 -27.51 5.29
CA PHE A 133 26.90 -27.77 5.39
C PHE A 133 26.12 -26.95 4.36
N GLY A 134 25.01 -27.49 3.88
CA GLY A 134 24.13 -26.84 2.92
C GLY A 134 22.72 -27.39 2.99
N VAL A 135 21.76 -26.64 2.48
CA VAL A 135 20.36 -27.04 2.34
C VAL A 135 20.15 -27.49 0.90
N GLY A 136 19.77 -28.75 0.69
CA GLY A 136 19.40 -29.27 -0.63
C GLY A 136 17.96 -28.94 -1.00
N ILE A 137 17.58 -29.22 -2.25
CA ILE A 137 16.25 -28.90 -2.79
C ILE A 137 15.11 -29.47 -1.93
N GLN A 138 15.22 -30.71 -1.46
CA GLN A 138 14.20 -31.31 -0.60
C GLN A 138 14.10 -30.61 0.76
N GLN A 139 15.25 -30.30 1.37
CA GLN A 139 15.28 -29.62 2.66
C GLN A 139 14.76 -28.17 2.54
N LEU A 140 15.07 -27.50 1.43
CA LEU A 140 14.54 -26.17 1.14
C LEU A 140 13.03 -26.22 0.90
N ASN A 141 12.53 -27.25 0.19
CA ASN A 141 11.09 -27.48 0.05
C ASN A 141 10.40 -27.64 1.41
N ASP A 142 10.97 -28.48 2.28
CA ASP A 142 10.40 -28.71 3.61
C ASP A 142 10.38 -27.41 4.42
N PHE A 143 11.43 -26.59 4.32
CA PHE A 143 11.44 -25.24 4.92
C PHE A 143 10.35 -24.33 4.32
N LEU A 144 10.25 -24.23 3.01
CA LEU A 144 9.29 -23.35 2.32
C LEU A 144 7.84 -23.72 2.68
N VAL A 145 7.52 -25.02 2.70
CA VAL A 145 6.18 -25.49 3.08
C VAL A 145 5.91 -25.27 4.56
N ASN A 146 6.82 -25.68 5.46
CA ASN A 146 6.52 -25.70 6.89
C ASN A 146 6.71 -24.34 7.58
N CYS A 147 7.57 -23.47 7.05
CA CYS A 147 7.89 -22.18 7.67
C CYS A 147 7.39 -20.98 6.86
N GLN A 148 7.27 -21.08 5.53
CA GLN A 148 6.78 -19.97 4.70
C GLN A 148 5.34 -20.21 4.19
N GLY A 149 4.85 -21.45 4.23
CA GLY A 149 3.54 -21.80 3.68
C GLY A 149 3.49 -21.73 2.15
N GLU A 150 4.65 -21.79 1.49
CA GLU A 150 4.79 -21.62 0.05
C GLU A 150 5.03 -22.98 -0.63
N HIS A 151 4.35 -23.19 -1.76
CA HIS A 151 4.42 -24.42 -2.53
C HIS A 151 5.06 -24.16 -3.88
N TYR A 152 6.28 -24.64 -4.06
CA TYR A 152 7.03 -24.52 -5.32
C TYR A 152 7.27 -25.89 -5.94
N THR A 153 7.39 -25.89 -7.26
CA THR A 153 7.89 -27.02 -8.03
C THR A 153 9.40 -27.19 -7.84
N TYR A 154 9.90 -28.37 -8.20
CA TYR A 154 11.32 -28.68 -8.10
C TYR A 154 12.21 -27.66 -8.85
N ASP A 155 11.80 -27.27 -10.06
CA ASP A 155 12.56 -26.34 -10.91
C ASP A 155 12.53 -24.91 -10.37
N GLU A 156 11.45 -24.49 -9.71
CA GLU A 156 11.34 -23.19 -9.04
C GLU A 156 12.25 -23.13 -7.81
N ILE A 157 12.29 -24.19 -7.00
CA ILE A 157 13.21 -24.27 -5.84
C ILE A 157 14.66 -24.27 -6.32
N LEU A 158 14.97 -25.02 -7.38
CA LEU A 158 16.29 -24.98 -8.00
C LEU A 158 16.62 -23.54 -8.49
N SER A 159 15.66 -22.84 -9.08
CA SER A 159 15.84 -21.44 -9.53
C SER A 159 16.09 -20.49 -8.34
N ILE A 160 15.46 -20.70 -7.19
CA ILE A 160 15.73 -19.96 -5.95
C ILE A 160 17.19 -20.20 -5.51
N ILE A 161 17.64 -21.45 -5.44
CA ILE A 161 19.04 -21.77 -5.11
C ILE A 161 19.97 -21.08 -6.10
N GLN A 162 19.67 -21.14 -7.39
CA GLN A 162 20.47 -20.55 -8.44
C GLN A 162 20.56 -19.02 -8.34
N LYS A 163 19.48 -18.36 -7.92
CA LYS A 163 19.42 -16.90 -7.75
C LYS A 163 20.23 -16.43 -6.55
N PHE A 164 20.17 -17.16 -5.43
CA PHE A 164 20.66 -16.67 -4.14
C PHE A 164 22.00 -17.26 -3.68
N GLU A 165 22.42 -18.40 -4.21
CA GLU A 165 23.66 -19.06 -3.80
C GLU A 165 24.91 -18.40 -4.45
N PRO A 166 25.82 -17.82 -3.65
CA PRO A 166 27.04 -17.19 -4.19
C PRO A 166 28.09 -18.20 -4.67
N SER A 167 28.16 -19.40 -4.09
CA SER A 167 29.17 -20.39 -4.44
C SER A 167 28.75 -21.20 -5.67
N ILE A 168 29.49 -21.04 -6.78
CA ILE A 168 29.26 -21.77 -8.03
C ILE A 168 29.26 -23.29 -7.82
N SER A 169 30.11 -23.80 -6.92
CA SER A 169 30.20 -25.25 -6.67
C SER A 169 28.96 -25.80 -5.96
N MET A 170 28.32 -25.00 -5.08
CA MET A 170 27.10 -25.39 -4.38
C MET A 170 25.87 -25.19 -5.26
N TYR A 171 25.84 -24.07 -6.00
CA TYR A 171 24.88 -23.79 -7.07
C TYR A 171 24.75 -24.98 -8.04
N GLN A 172 25.87 -25.54 -8.51
CA GLN A 172 25.88 -26.64 -9.49
C GLN A 172 25.37 -27.97 -8.91
N GLN A 173 25.46 -28.12 -7.58
CA GLN A 173 25.02 -29.31 -6.85
C GLN A 173 23.57 -29.19 -6.34
N GLY A 174 22.89 -28.07 -6.59
CA GLY A 174 21.54 -27.81 -6.05
C GLY A 174 21.56 -27.68 -4.53
N LEU A 175 22.62 -27.07 -3.98
CA LEU A 175 22.80 -26.84 -2.55
C LEU A 175 22.86 -25.33 -2.29
N MET A 176 22.20 -24.90 -1.21
CA MET A 176 22.22 -23.54 -0.70
C MET A 176 23.01 -23.48 0.60
N SER A 177 24.01 -22.60 0.65
CA SER A 177 24.80 -22.30 1.84
C SER A 177 24.00 -21.45 2.84
N PHE A 178 24.51 -21.32 4.07
CA PHE A 178 23.92 -20.41 5.06
C PHE A 178 23.87 -18.95 4.56
N GLU A 179 24.89 -18.53 3.81
CA GLU A 179 24.91 -17.20 3.20
C GLU A 179 23.79 -17.07 2.15
N GLY A 180 23.65 -18.05 1.24
CA GLY A 180 22.58 -18.06 0.25
C GLY A 180 21.19 -18.07 0.90
N PHE A 181 20.99 -18.86 1.95
CA PHE A 181 19.73 -18.92 2.70
C PHE A 181 19.38 -17.59 3.36
N THR A 182 20.38 -16.93 3.97
CA THR A 182 20.19 -15.61 4.56
C THR A 182 19.87 -14.55 3.49
N ARG A 183 20.55 -14.60 2.33
CA ARG A 183 20.29 -13.70 1.20
C ARG A 183 18.87 -13.86 0.66
N PHE A 184 18.39 -15.10 0.57
CA PHE A 184 17.02 -15.40 0.15
C PHE A 184 15.99 -14.76 1.09
N LEU A 185 16.08 -15.02 2.39
CA LEU A 185 15.10 -14.50 3.36
C LEU A 185 15.19 -12.99 3.59
N MET A 186 16.36 -12.39 3.35
CA MET A 186 16.62 -10.96 3.49
C MET A 186 16.46 -10.19 2.20
N ASP A 187 16.03 -10.83 1.11
CA ASP A 187 15.75 -10.14 -0.13
C ASP A 187 14.70 -9.04 0.12
N LYS A 188 14.92 -7.87 -0.48
CA LYS A 188 14.00 -6.73 -0.42
C LYS A 188 12.60 -7.07 -0.94
N ASP A 189 12.52 -8.07 -1.82
CA ASP A 189 11.29 -8.55 -2.43
C ASP A 189 10.56 -9.60 -1.56
N ASN A 190 11.13 -10.02 -0.41
CA ASN A 190 10.47 -10.89 0.56
C ASN A 190 9.53 -10.08 1.49
N PHE A 191 8.42 -9.61 0.93
CA PHE A 191 7.44 -8.80 1.66
C PHE A 191 6.57 -9.64 2.59
N ALA A 192 6.20 -9.08 3.74
CA ALA A 192 5.28 -9.74 4.68
C ALA A 192 3.82 -9.73 4.21
N CYS A 193 3.48 -8.89 3.22
CA CYS A 193 2.11 -8.67 2.78
C CYS A 193 2.04 -8.70 1.26
N MET A 194 1.18 -9.57 0.73
CA MET A 194 0.93 -9.74 -0.71
C MET A 194 -0.12 -8.75 -1.23
N ASN A 195 0.00 -7.47 -0.88
CA ASN A 195 -0.94 -6.43 -1.38
C ASN A 195 -0.82 -6.22 -2.90
N ASN A 196 0.24 -6.73 -3.53
CA ASN A 196 0.47 -6.55 -4.96
C ASN A 196 -0.36 -7.52 -5.83
N GLU A 197 -1.07 -8.50 -5.23
CA GLU A 197 -1.84 -9.51 -5.97
C GLU A 197 -3.36 -9.37 -5.87
N SER A 198 -3.89 -8.52 -4.99
CA SER A 198 -5.34 -8.29 -4.91
C SER A 198 -5.80 -7.39 -6.05
N GLN A 199 -6.05 -7.99 -7.22
CA GLN A 199 -6.71 -7.30 -8.35
C GLN A 199 -8.23 -7.23 -8.12
N GLU A 200 -8.87 -6.25 -8.76
CA GLU A 200 -10.34 -6.16 -8.75
C GLU A 200 -10.96 -7.44 -9.32
N ASN A 201 -11.78 -8.13 -8.52
CA ASN A 201 -12.60 -9.24 -8.98
C ASN A 201 -13.97 -8.72 -9.43
N ILE A 202 -14.26 -8.84 -10.73
CA ILE A 202 -15.52 -8.37 -11.31
C ILE A 202 -16.71 -9.15 -10.75
N GLU A 203 -16.57 -10.44 -10.44
CA GLU A 203 -17.65 -11.27 -9.88
C GLU A 203 -18.05 -10.77 -8.50
N ASP A 204 -17.06 -10.40 -7.67
CA ASP A 204 -17.29 -9.87 -6.33
C ASP A 204 -17.95 -8.49 -6.34
N LEU A 205 -17.92 -7.75 -7.46
CA LEU A 205 -18.51 -6.40 -7.60
C LEU A 205 -19.96 -6.39 -8.15
N GLN A 206 -20.58 -7.56 -8.29
CA GLN A 206 -21.93 -7.71 -8.85
C GLN A 206 -23.06 -7.76 -7.81
N PHE A 207 -22.73 -7.76 -6.51
CA PHE A 207 -23.74 -7.76 -5.44
C PHE A 207 -24.31 -6.35 -5.20
N PRO A 208 -25.46 -6.22 -4.50
CA PRO A 208 -26.04 -4.92 -4.16
C PRO A 208 -25.06 -4.00 -3.41
N LEU A 209 -25.13 -2.69 -3.67
CA LEU A 209 -24.23 -1.69 -3.07
C LEU A 209 -24.16 -1.75 -1.53
N SER A 210 -25.24 -2.18 -0.87
CA SER A 210 -25.33 -2.33 0.59
C SER A 210 -24.47 -3.45 1.17
N TYR A 211 -23.87 -4.31 0.36
CA TYR A 211 -23.07 -5.45 0.83
C TYR A 211 -21.58 -5.11 0.99
N TYR A 212 -21.19 -3.88 0.62
CA TYR A 212 -19.79 -3.47 0.60
C TYR A 212 -19.49 -2.47 1.71
N TYR A 213 -18.30 -2.57 2.27
CA TYR A 213 -17.67 -1.42 2.90
C TYR A 213 -17.28 -0.42 1.82
N ILE A 214 -17.64 0.85 2.02
CA ILE A 214 -17.34 1.93 1.09
C ILE A 214 -16.46 2.94 1.81
N GLU A 215 -15.23 3.09 1.34
CA GLU A 215 -14.29 4.07 1.90
C GLU A 215 -14.88 5.48 1.78
N SER A 216 -14.98 6.17 2.93
CA SER A 216 -15.79 7.37 3.08
C SER A 216 -15.03 8.45 3.86
N SER A 217 -15.09 9.68 3.37
CA SER A 217 -14.48 10.86 3.98
C SER A 217 -15.55 11.71 4.66
N HIS A 218 -15.27 12.14 5.88
CA HIS A 218 -16.09 13.06 6.66
C HIS A 218 -15.50 14.47 6.63
N ASN A 219 -16.33 15.49 6.41
CA ASN A 219 -15.91 16.89 6.24
C ASN A 219 -14.68 17.02 5.32
N THR A 220 -14.79 16.45 4.12
CA THR A 220 -13.70 16.27 3.15
C THR A 220 -12.93 17.55 2.83
N TYR A 221 -13.59 18.71 2.95
CA TYR A 221 -13.00 20.02 2.71
C TYR A 221 -12.00 20.48 3.79
N LEU A 222 -11.98 19.90 5.00
CA LEU A 222 -11.15 20.38 6.11
C LEU A 222 -9.73 19.81 6.10
N THR A 223 -8.72 20.70 6.17
CA THR A 223 -7.29 20.30 6.25
C THR A 223 -6.83 19.90 7.64
N GLY A 224 -7.60 20.23 8.68
CA GLY A 224 -7.17 20.08 10.05
C GLY A 224 -8.31 20.14 11.05
N HIS A 225 -8.25 21.10 11.96
CA HIS A 225 -9.16 21.14 13.09
C HIS A 225 -10.60 21.53 12.70
N GLN A 226 -11.59 20.85 13.30
CA GLN A 226 -13.01 21.01 12.97
C GLN A 226 -13.52 22.45 13.15
N LEU A 227 -13.10 23.15 14.22
CA LEU A 227 -13.62 24.50 14.53
C LEU A 227 -12.81 25.66 13.92
N LYS A 228 -11.62 25.39 13.39
CA LYS A 228 -10.68 26.42 12.92
C LYS A 228 -9.68 25.80 11.96
N GLY A 229 -9.46 26.42 10.82
CA GLY A 229 -8.48 25.94 9.85
C GLY A 229 -8.88 26.33 8.44
N GLU A 230 -8.10 25.83 7.50
CA GLU A 230 -8.34 26.08 6.09
C GLU A 230 -9.19 24.96 5.49
N SER A 231 -10.19 25.36 4.71
CA SER A 231 -10.89 24.49 3.78
C SER A 231 -10.17 24.49 2.45
N SER A 232 -10.04 23.33 1.80
CA SER A 232 -9.29 23.18 0.55
C SER A 232 -10.05 22.37 -0.49
N VAL A 233 -10.10 22.91 -1.72
CA VAL A 233 -10.63 22.20 -2.89
C VAL A 233 -9.75 21.00 -3.24
N GLU A 234 -8.43 21.10 -3.05
CA GLU A 234 -7.48 20.07 -3.46
C GLU A 234 -7.59 18.79 -2.63
N LEU A 235 -8.14 18.87 -1.41
CA LEU A 235 -8.39 17.67 -0.60
C LEU A 235 -9.36 16.70 -1.26
N TYR A 236 -10.36 17.21 -1.99
CA TYR A 236 -11.26 16.35 -2.77
C TYR A 236 -10.49 15.59 -3.85
N SER A 237 -9.57 16.26 -4.56
CA SER A 237 -8.68 15.60 -5.54
C SER A 237 -7.87 14.49 -4.86
N GLN A 238 -7.18 14.82 -3.76
CA GLN A 238 -6.29 13.89 -3.07
C GLN A 238 -7.02 12.66 -2.53
N ILE A 239 -8.16 12.86 -1.87
CA ILE A 239 -8.94 11.79 -1.25
C ILE A 239 -9.56 10.87 -2.31
N LEU A 240 -10.05 11.43 -3.43
CA LEU A 240 -10.53 10.62 -4.56
C LEU A 240 -9.40 9.84 -5.23
N LEU A 241 -8.20 10.42 -5.36
CA LEU A 241 -7.03 9.73 -5.91
C LEU A 241 -6.55 8.60 -4.98
N GLN A 242 -6.72 8.72 -3.66
CA GLN A 242 -6.38 7.65 -2.71
C GLN A 242 -7.29 6.43 -2.81
N GLY A 243 -8.50 6.56 -3.36
CA GLY A 243 -9.46 5.46 -3.52
C GLY A 243 -10.81 5.70 -2.85
N CYS A 244 -10.95 6.75 -2.04
CA CYS A 244 -12.20 7.05 -1.34
C CYS A 244 -13.37 7.24 -2.31
N ARG A 245 -14.54 6.66 -2.00
CA ARG A 245 -15.73 6.63 -2.87
C ARG A 245 -16.91 7.42 -2.31
N SER A 246 -16.81 8.00 -1.12
CA SER A 246 -17.83 8.90 -0.55
C SER A 246 -17.20 10.17 -0.01
N VAL A 247 -17.66 11.33 -0.47
CA VAL A 247 -17.16 12.66 -0.06
C VAL A 247 -18.30 13.55 0.42
N GLU A 248 -17.98 14.53 1.26
CA GLU A 248 -18.95 15.36 1.96
C GLU A 248 -18.83 16.85 1.64
N LEU A 249 -19.96 17.49 1.36
CA LEU A 249 -20.08 18.92 1.04
C LEU A 249 -21.08 19.60 1.98
N ASP A 250 -20.58 20.50 2.82
CA ASP A 250 -21.40 21.34 3.70
C ASP A 250 -21.72 22.65 3.00
N CYS A 251 -22.91 22.71 2.39
CA CYS A 251 -23.27 23.76 1.45
C CYS A 251 -24.03 24.90 2.14
N TRP A 252 -23.51 26.12 2.05
CA TRP A 252 -24.07 27.33 2.65
C TRP A 252 -24.23 28.45 1.62
N ASP A 253 -25.10 29.41 1.95
CA ASP A 253 -25.29 30.59 1.12
C ASP A 253 -24.04 31.48 1.09
N GLY A 254 -23.58 31.84 -0.11
CA GLY A 254 -22.53 32.85 -0.32
C GLY A 254 -23.08 34.24 -0.59
N ASP A 255 -22.24 35.25 -0.32
CA ASP A 255 -22.59 36.67 -0.41
C ASP A 255 -22.85 37.16 -1.84
N ASP A 256 -22.28 36.46 -2.83
CA ASP A 256 -22.42 36.74 -4.27
C ASP A 256 -23.55 35.93 -4.92
N SER A 257 -24.49 35.42 -4.13
CA SER A 257 -25.57 34.52 -4.57
C SER A 257 -25.10 33.19 -5.15
N MET A 258 -23.85 32.79 -4.89
CA MET A 258 -23.30 31.49 -5.24
C MET A 258 -23.04 30.66 -3.97
N PRO A 259 -23.32 29.35 -4.01
CA PRO A 259 -23.11 28.49 -2.84
C PRO A 259 -21.61 28.36 -2.52
N VAL A 260 -21.32 28.26 -1.22
CA VAL A 260 -19.97 28.05 -0.68
C VAL A 260 -19.95 26.82 0.23
N ILE A 261 -18.76 26.28 0.47
CA ILE A 261 -18.55 25.15 1.39
C ILE A 261 -17.64 25.58 2.53
N TYR A 262 -18.07 25.31 3.76
CA TYR A 262 -17.30 25.46 5.00
C TYR A 262 -18.05 24.82 6.18
N HIS A 263 -17.40 24.72 7.33
CA HIS A 263 -18.04 24.21 8.54
C HIS A 263 -18.85 25.32 9.22
N GLY A 264 -20.18 25.17 9.24
CA GLY A 264 -21.14 26.17 9.69
C GLY A 264 -20.83 26.79 11.06
N HIS A 265 -21.03 28.10 11.19
CA HIS A 265 -20.83 28.85 12.45
C HIS A 265 -19.43 28.71 13.10
N THR A 266 -18.40 28.34 12.34
CA THR A 266 -17.00 28.21 12.83
C THR A 266 -16.03 29.21 12.19
N LEU A 267 -14.75 29.14 12.56
CA LEU A 267 -13.65 29.96 12.02
C LEU A 267 -12.91 29.28 10.86
N THR A 268 -13.59 28.41 10.12
CA THR A 268 -13.03 27.75 8.93
C THR A 268 -13.13 28.66 7.69
N THR A 269 -12.16 28.57 6.78
CA THR A 269 -12.23 29.33 5.53
C THR A 269 -13.31 28.77 4.59
N LYS A 270 -13.86 29.62 3.73
CA LYS A 270 -14.88 29.25 2.74
C LYS A 270 -14.22 28.94 1.40
N ILE A 271 -14.70 27.90 0.72
CA ILE A 271 -14.31 27.57 -0.66
C ILE A 271 -15.54 27.58 -1.58
N ALA A 272 -15.33 27.87 -2.86
CA ALA A 272 -16.42 27.95 -3.83
C ALA A 272 -16.98 26.55 -4.12
N PHE A 273 -18.30 26.38 -4.00
CA PHE A 273 -18.96 25.11 -4.30
C PHE A 273 -18.65 24.63 -5.73
N LYS A 274 -18.67 25.56 -6.70
CA LYS A 274 -18.40 25.25 -8.11
C LYS A 274 -17.02 24.63 -8.32
N GLU A 275 -16.00 25.17 -7.67
CA GLU A 275 -14.62 24.68 -7.80
C GLU A 275 -14.48 23.27 -7.20
N VAL A 276 -15.17 22.99 -6.09
CA VAL A 276 -15.23 21.65 -5.49
C VAL A 276 -15.88 20.64 -6.45
N VAL A 277 -17.01 20.99 -7.06
CA VAL A 277 -17.68 20.10 -8.03
C VAL A 277 -16.79 19.84 -9.26
N GLU A 278 -16.08 20.85 -9.76
CA GLU A 278 -15.11 20.70 -10.86
C GLU A 278 -13.88 19.88 -10.47
N ALA A 279 -13.42 19.94 -9.22
CA ALA A 279 -12.36 19.08 -8.72
C ALA A 279 -12.79 17.62 -8.61
N ILE A 280 -14.00 17.36 -8.11
CA ILE A 280 -14.58 16.02 -8.05
C ILE A 280 -14.71 15.44 -9.47
N ASP A 281 -15.23 16.22 -10.42
CA ASP A 281 -15.45 15.76 -11.81
C ASP A 281 -14.18 15.24 -12.49
N ARG A 282 -13.06 15.96 -12.27
CA ARG A 282 -11.75 15.63 -12.85
C ARG A 282 -11.12 14.39 -12.22
N ASN A 283 -11.36 14.14 -10.94
CA ASN A 283 -10.60 13.15 -10.17
C ASN A 283 -11.38 11.90 -9.76
N ALA A 284 -12.72 11.94 -9.77
CA ALA A 284 -13.60 10.87 -9.27
C ALA A 284 -13.26 9.48 -9.83
N PHE A 285 -12.83 9.41 -11.09
CA PHE A 285 -12.64 8.15 -11.81
C PHE A 285 -11.22 7.91 -12.33
N ILE A 286 -10.21 8.53 -11.70
CA ILE A 286 -8.80 8.38 -12.12
C ILE A 286 -8.20 7.07 -11.62
N THR A 287 -8.35 6.76 -10.32
CA THR A 287 -7.75 5.58 -9.68
C THR A 287 -8.70 4.40 -9.52
N SER A 288 -10.02 4.64 -9.57
CA SER A 288 -11.05 3.61 -9.61
C SER A 288 -12.25 4.14 -10.39
N ASP A 289 -12.88 3.31 -11.22
CA ASP A 289 -14.08 3.66 -11.98
C ASP A 289 -15.38 3.31 -11.24
N MET A 290 -15.30 2.84 -10.00
CA MET A 290 -16.44 2.59 -9.11
C MET A 290 -17.22 3.88 -8.78
N PRO A 291 -18.53 3.79 -8.48
CA PRO A 291 -19.36 4.96 -8.24
C PRO A 291 -18.86 5.84 -7.09
N VAL A 292 -19.10 7.14 -7.21
CA VAL A 292 -18.83 8.12 -6.14
C VAL A 292 -20.14 8.61 -5.55
N ILE A 293 -20.23 8.61 -4.22
CA ILE A 293 -21.35 9.13 -3.44
C ILE A 293 -20.97 10.51 -2.91
N ILE A 294 -21.83 11.49 -3.13
CA ILE A 294 -21.67 12.85 -2.61
C ILE A 294 -22.70 13.04 -1.49
N SER A 295 -22.22 13.07 -0.24
CA SER A 295 -22.98 13.47 0.94
C SER A 295 -23.15 14.98 0.91
N ILE A 296 -24.39 15.46 0.83
CA ILE A 296 -24.69 16.89 0.83
C ILE A 296 -25.33 17.25 2.17
N GLU A 297 -24.65 18.08 2.94
CA GLU A 297 -25.24 18.77 4.09
C GLU A 297 -25.73 20.14 3.63
N ASN A 298 -27.04 20.26 3.40
CA ASN A 298 -27.62 21.40 2.70
C ASN A 298 -28.21 22.46 3.65
N HIS A 299 -27.55 23.61 3.74
CA HIS A 299 -27.99 24.80 4.48
C HIS A 299 -28.28 26.01 3.56
N CYS A 300 -28.35 25.78 2.25
CA CYS A 300 -28.58 26.84 1.26
C CYS A 300 -30.06 27.25 1.18
N SER A 301 -30.32 28.50 0.84
CA SER A 301 -31.66 28.98 0.48
C SER A 301 -32.12 28.41 -0.87
N LEU A 302 -33.44 28.40 -1.13
CA LEU A 302 -33.99 27.88 -2.39
C LEU A 302 -33.36 28.47 -3.66
N PRO A 303 -33.05 29.78 -3.76
CA PRO A 303 -32.31 30.31 -4.89
C PRO A 303 -30.94 29.65 -5.10
N GLN A 304 -30.16 29.47 -4.04
CA GLN A 304 -28.82 28.87 -4.13
C GLN A 304 -28.86 27.35 -4.28
N GLN A 305 -29.87 26.67 -3.75
CA GLN A 305 -30.13 25.24 -4.04
C GLN A 305 -30.37 25.00 -5.53
N ARG A 306 -31.08 25.91 -6.22
CA ARG A 306 -31.23 25.83 -7.69
C ARG A 306 -29.88 25.98 -8.40
N LYS A 307 -29.03 26.89 -7.92
CA LYS A 307 -27.65 27.04 -8.43
C LYS A 307 -26.83 25.78 -8.22
N MET A 308 -26.89 25.14 -7.06
CA MET A 308 -26.23 23.86 -6.80
C MET A 308 -26.68 22.80 -7.81
N ALA A 309 -27.98 22.67 -8.02
CA ALA A 309 -28.55 21.70 -8.98
C ALA A 309 -28.09 21.97 -10.43
N ASP A 310 -28.05 23.23 -10.85
CA ASP A 310 -27.56 23.63 -12.17
C ASP A 310 -26.06 23.31 -12.32
N ILE A 311 -25.25 23.62 -11.32
CA ILE A 311 -23.81 23.33 -11.31
C ILE A 311 -23.57 21.82 -11.39
N PHE A 312 -24.25 21.00 -10.57
CA PHE A 312 -24.11 19.55 -10.64
C PHE A 312 -24.43 18.99 -12.02
N LYS A 313 -25.56 19.42 -12.62
CA LYS A 313 -25.96 18.96 -13.96
C LYS A 313 -24.97 19.36 -15.03
N ASN A 314 -24.53 20.62 -15.01
CA ASN A 314 -23.65 21.16 -16.04
C ASN A 314 -22.23 20.59 -15.94
N THR A 315 -21.72 20.36 -14.72
CA THR A 315 -20.36 19.88 -14.52
C THR A 315 -20.26 18.37 -14.69
N PHE A 316 -21.12 17.58 -14.03
CA PHE A 316 -21.02 16.11 -14.09
C PHE A 316 -21.64 15.50 -15.35
N GLY A 317 -22.58 16.19 -15.99
CA GLY A 317 -23.25 15.72 -17.21
C GLY A 317 -23.81 14.31 -17.05
N ASP A 318 -23.49 13.42 -17.98
CA ASP A 318 -24.01 12.04 -18.02
C ASP A 318 -23.49 11.13 -16.89
N LYS A 319 -22.46 11.57 -16.14
CA LYS A 319 -21.95 10.84 -14.97
C LYS A 319 -22.92 10.98 -13.80
N LEU A 320 -23.70 12.07 -13.72
CA LEU A 320 -24.68 12.28 -12.67
C LEU A 320 -25.91 11.40 -12.86
N VAL A 321 -26.25 10.61 -11.85
CA VAL A 321 -27.49 9.83 -11.84
C VAL A 321 -28.67 10.76 -11.49
N THR A 322 -29.54 10.99 -12.47
CA THR A 322 -30.69 11.90 -12.34
C THR A 322 -32.04 11.18 -12.32
N LYS A 323 -32.05 9.88 -12.56
CA LYS A 323 -33.21 8.98 -12.58
C LYS A 323 -32.76 7.55 -12.27
N PHE A 324 -33.70 6.70 -11.89
CA PHE A 324 -33.48 5.24 -11.85
C PHE A 324 -32.99 4.75 -13.21
N LEU A 325 -32.04 3.81 -13.20
CA LEU A 325 -31.29 3.41 -14.39
C LEU A 325 -31.61 1.99 -14.83
N PHE A 326 -32.11 1.14 -13.92
CA PHE A 326 -32.26 -0.29 -14.16
C PHE A 326 -33.71 -0.72 -14.00
N GLU A 327 -34.13 -1.72 -14.77
CA GLU A 327 -35.49 -2.27 -14.68
C GLU A 327 -35.76 -2.89 -13.31
N SER A 328 -34.73 -3.46 -12.69
CA SER A 328 -34.79 -4.01 -11.33
C SER A 328 -35.11 -2.96 -10.26
N ASP A 329 -34.89 -1.67 -10.53
CA ASP A 329 -35.24 -0.60 -9.60
C ASP A 329 -36.78 -0.46 -9.44
N PHE A 330 -37.55 -1.06 -10.34
CA PHE A 330 -39.02 -1.02 -10.37
C PHE A 330 -39.67 -2.37 -10.04
N SER A 331 -38.94 -3.31 -9.44
CA SER A 331 -39.49 -4.57 -8.96
C SER A 331 -40.30 -4.39 -7.67
N ASP A 332 -41.05 -5.43 -7.28
CA ASP A 332 -41.81 -5.44 -6.03
C ASP A 332 -40.91 -5.45 -4.78
N ASP A 333 -39.68 -5.96 -4.90
CA ASP A 333 -38.65 -5.98 -3.86
C ASP A 333 -37.32 -5.48 -4.43
N PRO A 334 -37.15 -4.14 -4.56
CA PRO A 334 -35.99 -3.57 -5.23
C PRO A 334 -34.77 -3.55 -4.31
N LEU A 335 -33.65 -4.08 -4.81
CA LEU A 335 -32.33 -3.95 -4.18
C LEU A 335 -31.55 -2.80 -4.83
N LEU A 336 -30.58 -2.24 -4.09
CA LEU A 336 -29.66 -1.27 -4.68
C LEU A 336 -28.85 -1.92 -5.82
N PRO A 337 -28.61 -1.20 -6.93
CA PRO A 337 -27.76 -1.70 -8.01
C PRO A 337 -26.32 -1.93 -7.53
N SER A 338 -25.60 -2.78 -8.23
CA SER A 338 -24.23 -3.13 -7.86
C SER A 338 -23.21 -2.02 -8.19
N PRO A 339 -22.06 -1.98 -7.51
CA PRO A 339 -20.96 -1.07 -7.88
C PRO A 339 -20.57 -1.21 -9.35
N HIS A 340 -20.57 -2.44 -9.88
CA HIS A 340 -20.27 -2.70 -11.29
C HIS A 340 -21.29 -2.05 -12.24
N GLN A 341 -22.58 -2.14 -11.95
CA GLN A 341 -23.63 -1.50 -12.76
C GLN A 341 -23.53 0.03 -12.76
N LEU A 342 -23.03 0.61 -11.67
CA LEU A 342 -22.89 2.04 -11.46
C LEU A 342 -21.49 2.58 -11.78
N ARG A 343 -20.68 1.87 -12.58
CA ARG A 343 -19.36 2.38 -13.02
C ARG A 343 -19.47 3.77 -13.64
N ARG A 344 -18.55 4.65 -13.23
CA ARG A 344 -18.43 6.05 -13.66
C ARG A 344 -19.68 6.89 -13.38
N LYS A 345 -20.42 6.53 -12.34
CA LYS A 345 -21.61 7.27 -11.89
C LYS A 345 -21.37 8.04 -10.59
N ILE A 346 -22.02 9.18 -10.49
CA ILE A 346 -22.03 10.05 -9.31
C ILE A 346 -23.45 10.04 -8.75
N LEU A 347 -23.56 9.66 -7.47
CA LEU A 347 -24.80 9.57 -6.72
C LEU A 347 -24.86 10.73 -5.72
N LEU A 348 -25.98 11.45 -5.67
CA LEU A 348 -26.19 12.50 -4.67
C LEU A 348 -26.99 11.93 -3.49
N LYS A 349 -26.46 12.07 -2.28
CA LYS A 349 -27.16 11.77 -1.03
C LYS A 349 -27.61 13.08 -0.39
N ASN A 350 -28.90 13.40 -0.55
CA ASN A 350 -29.55 14.59 0.03
C ASN A 350 -31.03 14.28 0.37
N LYS A 351 -31.66 15.13 1.17
CA LYS A 351 -33.10 15.09 1.43
C LYS A 351 -33.87 15.15 0.11
N LYS A 352 -34.88 14.28 -0.04
CA LYS A 352 -35.78 14.22 -1.20
C LYS A 352 -37.20 14.57 -0.74
N LEU A 353 -37.85 15.51 -1.43
CA LEU A 353 -39.25 15.84 -1.14
C LEU A 353 -40.14 14.60 -1.30
N LYS A 354 -41.14 14.44 -0.42
CA LYS A 354 -42.13 13.36 -0.51
C LYS A 354 -42.83 13.44 -1.88
N ALA A 355 -42.96 12.30 -2.54
CA ALA A 355 -43.63 12.23 -3.83
C ALA A 355 -45.12 12.57 -3.66
N HIS A 356 -45.66 13.39 -4.56
CA HIS A 356 -47.09 13.67 -4.57
C HIS A 356 -47.85 12.40 -4.95
N GLN A 357 -48.75 11.96 -4.07
CA GLN A 357 -49.54 10.74 -4.30
C GLN A 357 -50.66 10.98 -5.32
N THR A 358 -51.19 12.21 -5.40
CA THR A 358 -52.21 12.56 -6.37
C THR A 358 -51.96 13.92 -7.03
N PRO A 359 -52.51 14.18 -8.24
CA PRO A 359 -52.46 15.50 -8.88
C PRO A 359 -53.10 16.61 -8.04
N VAL A 360 -54.01 16.28 -7.12
CA VAL A 360 -54.70 17.23 -6.23
C VAL A 360 -53.73 17.78 -5.18
N ASP A 361 -52.78 16.97 -4.72
CA ASP A 361 -51.76 17.38 -3.74
C ASP A 361 -50.80 18.41 -4.33
N ILE A 362 -50.46 18.27 -5.62
CA ILE A 362 -49.66 19.24 -6.37
C ILE A 362 -50.35 20.61 -6.42
N LEU A 363 -51.67 20.62 -6.63
CA LEU A 363 -52.47 21.85 -6.69
C LEU A 363 -52.56 22.53 -5.32
N LYS A 364 -52.76 21.76 -4.24
CA LYS A 364 -52.77 22.30 -2.87
C LYS A 364 -51.42 22.90 -2.49
N GLN A 365 -50.31 22.22 -2.79
CA GLN A 365 -48.98 22.73 -2.47
C GLN A 365 -48.63 23.98 -3.29
N LYS A 366 -48.94 24.00 -4.60
CA LYS A 366 -48.77 25.21 -5.44
C LYS A 366 -49.62 26.37 -4.95
N ALA A 367 -50.86 26.12 -4.51
CA ALA A 367 -51.73 27.15 -3.96
C ALA A 367 -51.16 27.73 -2.65
N HIS A 368 -50.65 26.88 -1.75
CA HIS A 368 -49.97 27.31 -0.52
C HIS A 368 -48.71 28.13 -0.81
N GLN A 369 -47.88 27.69 -1.78
CA GLN A 369 -46.64 28.39 -2.13
C GLN A 369 -46.92 29.75 -2.76
N LEU A 370 -47.95 29.86 -3.61
CA LEU A 370 -48.40 31.13 -4.17
C LEU A 370 -48.97 32.06 -3.11
N ALA A 371 -49.77 31.53 -2.17
CA ALA A 371 -50.30 32.32 -1.06
C ALA A 371 -49.18 32.86 -0.15
N TYR A 372 -48.13 32.07 0.10
CA TYR A 372 -46.96 32.50 0.88
C TYR A 372 -46.17 33.62 0.19
N ILE A 373 -45.88 33.46 -1.11
CA ILE A 373 -45.22 34.49 -1.93
C ILE A 373 -46.06 35.79 -1.95
N GLN A 374 -47.38 35.66 -2.05
CA GLN A 374 -48.29 36.79 -2.08
C GLN A 374 -48.36 37.50 -0.72
N ALA A 375 -48.36 36.75 0.38
CA ALA A 375 -48.30 37.29 1.74
C ALA A 375 -47.00 38.06 2.02
N GLN A 376 -45.86 37.54 1.55
CA GLN A 376 -44.58 38.24 1.65
C GLN A 376 -44.52 39.52 0.79
N ALA A 377 -45.20 39.53 -0.36
CA ALA A 377 -45.28 40.72 -1.21
C ALA A 377 -46.22 41.81 -0.64
N THR A 378 -47.28 41.45 0.09
CA THR A 378 -48.22 42.42 0.68
C THR A 378 -47.73 43.08 1.98
N ASN A 379 -46.75 42.51 2.68
CA ASN A 379 -46.24 43.05 3.95
C ASN A 379 -45.00 43.96 3.81
N GLY A 380 -44.66 44.38 2.59
CA GLY A 380 -43.59 45.35 2.38
C GLY A 380 -43.99 46.79 2.71
N SER A 381 -44.11 47.16 3.99
CA SER A 381 -44.00 48.53 4.53
C SER A 381 -44.11 48.60 6.07
N ASN A 382 -42.95 48.61 6.78
CA ASN A 382 -42.60 49.28 8.05
C ASN A 382 -41.81 48.43 9.07
N ALA A 383 -40.53 48.80 9.22
CA ALA A 383 -39.71 48.98 10.42
C ALA A 383 -39.72 47.96 11.58
N GLY A 384 -38.50 47.48 11.90
CA GLY A 384 -37.93 47.59 13.25
C GLY A 384 -37.99 46.35 14.15
N ASN A 385 -36.80 45.86 14.53
CA ASN A 385 -36.47 44.96 15.64
C ASN A 385 -37.63 44.42 16.50
N LEU A 386 -37.80 43.09 16.52
CA LEU A 386 -37.89 42.33 17.76
C LEU A 386 -37.51 40.86 17.56
N SER A 387 -36.91 40.33 18.61
CA SER A 387 -36.25 39.03 18.81
C SER A 387 -37.18 37.82 18.88
N THR A 388 -36.64 36.66 18.47
CA THR A 388 -36.87 35.30 19.01
C THR A 388 -38.28 34.90 19.43
N ALA A 389 -38.94 34.08 18.60
CA ALA A 389 -39.92 33.11 19.07
C ALA A 389 -39.99 31.92 18.09
N ASN A 390 -39.52 30.78 18.59
CA ASN A 390 -39.79 29.40 18.21
C ASN A 390 -40.61 29.14 16.94
N GLU A 391 -39.96 28.59 15.92
CA GLU A 391 -40.62 27.66 15.01
C GLU A 391 -40.53 26.28 15.67
N GLU A 392 -41.63 25.87 16.32
CA GLU A 392 -41.87 24.48 16.66
C GLU A 392 -42.04 23.72 15.34
N GLU A 393 -40.98 23.00 14.92
CA GLU A 393 -41.15 21.88 14.01
C GLU A 393 -42.00 20.85 14.75
N GLU A 394 -43.18 20.52 14.19
CA GLU A 394 -43.97 19.37 14.61
C GLU A 394 -43.15 18.10 14.35
N ASP A 395 -42.39 17.67 15.36
CA ASP A 395 -41.92 16.31 15.51
C ASP A 395 -43.17 15.41 15.69
N GLU A 396 -43.67 14.84 14.60
CA GLU A 396 -44.50 13.63 14.70
C GLU A 396 -43.56 12.49 15.12
N GLU A 397 -43.47 12.26 16.43
CA GLU A 397 -42.92 11.05 17.04
C GLU A 397 -43.66 9.82 16.47
N ASP A 398 -42.94 9.00 15.69
CA ASP A 398 -43.37 7.66 15.33
C ASP A 398 -43.42 6.79 16.61
N GLU A 399 -44.63 6.62 17.15
CA GLU A 399 -44.94 5.65 18.20
C GLU A 399 -44.82 4.24 17.60
N TYR A 400 -43.75 3.53 17.96
CA TYR A 400 -43.60 2.11 17.70
C TYR A 400 -44.48 1.31 18.67
N ASP A 401 -45.50 0.64 18.14
CA ASP A 401 -45.97 -0.68 18.58
C ASP A 401 -46.59 -1.47 17.40
#